data_AF-A0A0M9CFX2-F1
#
_entry.id   AF-A0A0M9CFX2-F1
#
_cell.length_a   1.000
_cell.length_b   1.000
_cell.length_c   1.000
_cell.angle_alpha   90.00
_cell.angle_beta   90.00
_cell.angle_gamma   90.00
#
_symmetry.space_group_name_H-M   'P 1'
#
loop_
_entity.id
_entity.type
_entity.pdbx_description
1 polymer ?
#
loop_
_entity_poly.entity_id
_entity_poly.type
_entity_poly.pdbx_seq_one_letter_code
_entity_poly.pdbx_strand_id
1 'polypeptide(L)'
;MISHFLNLEWKQYFRAANWQKSVFLNILLVLFALYFIVSFLIIGIGGYWILKEMYPDQDPLVVVNAFLLYAIVGDLIFRYLMQKLPVMNIKPMLTLPIPKSKIVHFILVKSSFSFFNIMSLFFYIPFAVVLIMQGYNVLGVLGWLFTMIFIIQSVNYLNFLINKNTKIFAALITIIVAGYLVNYFNWFNLPGFIGKGFDFIYMNPIMVFAFAALLALLYSINYKQLRNEVYLDAVISEKTKEVNASDLSFADKLGDLAPFIKNDLRLMWRNKRTKSGVWMILVGLLYGLIFYPNPMYKDMQFMYVLVGIFSTGTFLINFGQFIPAWDSSYYKMLMSQNFKYERYLESKFTIMTISVVALFVLGIPYVYFGWKVLLVHFAAMIYNVGVNTHVILYGGTFNRKKINLDEKAAFNFQGTGAVQWLIGLPLMLLPMAIFGIINWLVSFEIATITLAVLGFIGIALHKKLMTAITKKYITNKYVMIHAFNQEN
;
A
#
# COMPACT_ATOMS: atom_id res chain seq x y z
N MET A 1 -9.93 -16.36 28.34
CA MET A 1 -8.63 -15.68 28.13
C MET A 1 -8.55 -15.02 26.76
N ILE A 2 -8.88 -15.70 25.65
CA ILE A 2 -8.94 -15.08 24.31
C ILE A 2 -9.87 -13.85 24.29
N SER A 3 -11.07 -13.96 24.87
CA SER A 3 -12.01 -12.84 25.03
C SER A 3 -11.44 -11.66 25.82
N HIS A 4 -10.63 -11.95 26.85
CA HIS A 4 -9.97 -10.93 27.66
C HIS A 4 -8.88 -10.19 26.86
N PHE A 5 -8.08 -10.92 26.07
CA PHE A 5 -7.10 -10.29 25.17
C PHE A 5 -7.77 -9.43 24.09
N LEU A 6 -8.87 -9.89 23.50
CA LEU A 6 -9.67 -9.07 22.58
C LEU A 6 -10.16 -7.78 23.26
N ASN A 7 -10.63 -7.86 24.51
CA ASN A 7 -11.07 -6.68 25.27
C ASN A 7 -9.92 -5.68 25.51
N LEU A 8 -8.73 -6.18 25.88
CA LEU A 8 -7.55 -5.33 26.07
C LEU A 8 -7.14 -4.62 24.78
N GLU A 9 -7.21 -5.30 23.63
CA GLU A 9 -6.92 -4.68 22.33
C GLU A 9 -7.95 -3.63 21.94
N TRP A 10 -9.24 -3.89 22.14
CA TRP A 10 -10.29 -2.90 21.94
C TRP A 10 -10.05 -1.66 22.80
N LYS A 11 -9.69 -1.85 24.07
CA LYS A 11 -9.32 -0.76 24.97
C LYS A 11 -8.08 -0.01 24.49
N GLN A 12 -7.03 -0.72 24.03
CA GLN A 12 -5.83 -0.11 23.46
C GLN A 12 -6.16 0.74 22.22
N TYR A 13 -6.99 0.20 21.32
CA TYR A 13 -7.39 0.88 20.09
C TYR A 13 -8.14 2.19 20.36
N PHE A 14 -9.15 2.17 21.24
CA PHE A 14 -9.91 3.37 21.60
C PHE A 14 -9.13 4.37 22.45
N ARG A 15 -8.20 3.89 23.30
CA ARG A 15 -7.36 4.74 24.17
C ARG A 15 -6.12 5.28 23.47
N ALA A 16 -5.80 4.80 22.26
CA ALA A 16 -4.68 5.31 21.50
C ALA A 16 -4.89 6.81 21.20
N ALA A 17 -3.89 7.63 21.53
CA ALA A 17 -3.95 9.09 21.41
C ALA A 17 -4.29 9.60 19.99
N ASN A 18 -4.18 8.72 18.99
CA ASN A 18 -4.42 9.02 17.58
C ASN A 18 -5.78 8.54 17.05
N TRP A 19 -6.59 7.82 17.84
CA TRP A 19 -7.92 7.37 17.40
C TRP A 19 -8.86 8.55 17.15
N GLN A 20 -8.92 9.51 18.09
CA GLN A 20 -9.74 10.73 17.97
C GLN A 20 -9.25 11.69 16.87
N LYS A 21 -7.95 11.70 16.57
CA LYS A 21 -7.36 12.58 15.54
C LYS A 21 -7.50 12.03 14.11
N SER A 22 -7.93 10.76 13.96
CA SER A 22 -8.05 10.07 12.68
C SER A 22 -9.49 9.66 12.34
N VAL A 23 -10.49 10.28 12.98
CA VAL A 23 -11.93 9.95 12.79
C VAL A 23 -12.32 9.95 11.30
N PHE A 24 -11.90 10.94 10.51
CA PHE A 24 -12.16 10.96 9.07
C PHE A 24 -11.57 9.73 8.35
N LEU A 25 -10.34 9.34 8.67
CA LEU A 25 -9.71 8.16 8.08
C LEU A 25 -10.41 6.87 8.53
N ASN A 26 -10.83 6.80 9.79
CA ASN A 26 -11.57 5.66 10.32
C ASN A 26 -12.92 5.52 9.60
N ILE A 27 -13.63 6.63 9.38
CA ILE A 27 -14.86 6.66 8.58
C ILE A 27 -14.58 6.19 7.15
N LEU A 28 -13.55 6.72 6.49
CA LEU A 28 -13.18 6.33 5.14
C LEU A 28 -12.82 4.84 5.04
N LEU A 29 -12.08 4.29 6.00
CA LEU A 29 -11.75 2.87 6.08
C LEU A 29 -12.99 2.00 6.29
N VAL A 30 -13.94 2.43 7.12
CA VAL A 30 -15.21 1.73 7.32
C VAL A 30 -16.06 1.77 6.06
N LEU A 31 -16.17 2.91 5.39
CA LEU A 31 -16.88 3.04 4.11
C LEU A 31 -16.24 2.16 3.03
N PHE A 32 -14.92 2.14 2.94
CA PHE A 32 -14.20 1.27 2.02
C PHE A 32 -14.46 -0.21 2.33
N ALA A 33 -14.39 -0.61 3.60
CA ALA A 33 -14.73 -1.97 4.03
C ALA A 33 -16.18 -2.34 3.66
N LEU A 34 -17.14 -1.44 3.92
CA LEU A 34 -18.55 -1.62 3.61
C LEU A 34 -18.79 -1.72 2.10
N TYR A 35 -18.12 -0.89 1.30
CA TYR A 35 -18.17 -0.96 -0.16
C TYR A 35 -17.79 -2.36 -0.67
N PHE A 36 -16.68 -2.94 -0.17
CA PHE A 36 -16.30 -4.30 -0.55
C PHE A 36 -17.32 -5.33 -0.06
N ILE A 37 -17.77 -5.25 1.20
CA ILE A 37 -18.78 -6.18 1.74
C ILE A 37 -20.02 -6.20 0.85
N VAL A 38 -20.56 -5.02 0.51
CA VAL A 38 -21.73 -4.89 -0.36
C VAL A 38 -21.43 -5.42 -1.76
N SER A 39 -20.27 -5.11 -2.34
CA SER A 39 -19.88 -5.58 -3.67
C SER A 39 -19.78 -7.10 -3.73
N PHE A 40 -19.08 -7.74 -2.78
CA PHE A 40 -18.98 -9.20 -2.71
C PHE A 40 -20.33 -9.87 -2.47
N LEU A 41 -21.21 -9.23 -1.68
CA LEU A 41 -22.57 -9.73 -1.45
C LEU A 41 -23.43 -9.64 -2.71
N ILE A 42 -23.40 -8.51 -3.43
CA ILE A 42 -24.09 -8.34 -4.71
C ILE A 42 -23.60 -9.37 -5.73
N ILE A 43 -22.29 -9.56 -5.84
CA ILE A 43 -21.69 -10.55 -6.76
C ILE A 43 -21.99 -11.98 -6.30
N GLY A 44 -22.01 -12.25 -4.98
CA GLY A 44 -22.35 -13.57 -4.44
C GLY A 44 -23.80 -13.96 -4.73
N ILE A 45 -24.73 -13.02 -4.54
CA ILE A 45 -26.15 -13.23 -4.87
C ILE A 45 -26.34 -13.28 -6.39
N GLY A 46 -25.85 -12.27 -7.11
CA GLY A 46 -26.02 -12.11 -8.55
C GLY A 46 -25.23 -13.11 -9.40
N GLY A 47 -24.19 -13.73 -8.83
CA GLY A 47 -23.18 -14.48 -9.57
C GLY A 47 -23.74 -15.64 -10.38
N TYR A 48 -24.77 -16.33 -9.87
CA TYR A 48 -25.43 -17.41 -10.61
C TYR A 48 -26.02 -16.92 -11.94
N TRP A 49 -26.78 -15.83 -11.91
CA TRP A 49 -27.44 -15.29 -13.10
C TRP A 49 -26.45 -14.61 -14.05
N ILE A 50 -25.47 -13.87 -13.51
CA ILE A 50 -24.39 -13.26 -14.31
C ILE A 50 -23.65 -14.33 -15.11
N LEU A 51 -23.30 -15.45 -14.47
CA LEU A 51 -22.60 -16.54 -15.14
C LEU A 51 -23.48 -17.24 -16.18
N LYS A 52 -24.78 -17.39 -15.91
CA LYS A 52 -25.73 -17.96 -16.86
C LYS A 52 -25.98 -17.07 -18.08
N GLU A 53 -25.87 -15.76 -17.92
CA GLU A 53 -25.95 -14.81 -19.03
C GLU A 53 -24.66 -14.79 -19.86
N MET A 54 -23.50 -14.84 -19.20
CA MET A 54 -22.18 -14.84 -19.87
C MET A 54 -21.84 -16.19 -20.54
N TYR A 55 -22.25 -17.30 -19.93
CA TYR A 55 -21.98 -18.67 -20.38
C TYR A 55 -23.28 -19.51 -20.34
N PRO A 56 -24.21 -19.29 -21.28
CA PRO A 56 -25.53 -19.92 -21.25
C PRO A 56 -25.51 -21.45 -21.24
N ASP A 57 -24.50 -22.05 -21.88
CA ASP A 57 -24.37 -23.50 -22.06
C ASP A 57 -23.55 -24.18 -20.94
N GLN A 58 -23.07 -23.44 -19.95
CA GLN A 58 -22.22 -23.99 -18.88
C GLN A 58 -22.90 -23.88 -17.52
N ASP A 59 -22.68 -24.89 -16.68
CA ASP A 59 -23.14 -24.87 -15.30
C ASP A 59 -22.38 -23.78 -14.50
N PRO A 60 -23.08 -22.83 -13.85
CA PRO A 60 -22.44 -21.74 -13.11
C PRO A 60 -21.45 -22.19 -12.03
N LEU A 61 -21.70 -23.31 -11.33
CA LEU A 61 -20.78 -23.82 -10.32
C LEU A 61 -19.49 -24.37 -10.97
N VAL A 62 -19.62 -25.05 -12.12
CA VAL A 62 -18.46 -25.54 -12.88
C VAL A 62 -17.59 -24.37 -13.37
N VAL A 63 -18.22 -23.28 -13.84
CA VAL A 63 -17.48 -22.07 -14.24
C VAL A 63 -16.74 -21.46 -13.06
N VAL A 64 -17.39 -21.30 -11.89
CA VAL A 64 -16.71 -20.82 -10.67
C VAL A 64 -15.54 -21.71 -10.31
N ASN A 65 -15.74 -23.03 -10.32
CA ASN A 65 -14.72 -24.02 -9.98
C ASN A 65 -13.49 -23.93 -10.87
N ALA A 66 -13.67 -23.67 -12.16
CA ALA A 66 -12.57 -23.50 -13.10
C ALA A 66 -11.64 -22.31 -12.74
N PHE A 67 -12.20 -21.24 -12.17
CA PHE A 67 -11.43 -20.03 -11.81
C PHE A 67 -10.92 -20.00 -10.36
N LEU A 68 -11.28 -20.98 -9.52
CA LEU A 68 -10.89 -20.99 -8.10
C LEU A 68 -9.38 -20.99 -7.87
N LEU A 69 -8.58 -21.63 -8.73
CA LEU A 69 -7.11 -21.57 -8.62
C LEU A 69 -6.61 -20.12 -8.63
N TYR A 70 -7.04 -19.36 -9.64
CA TYR A 70 -6.62 -17.97 -9.80
C TYR A 70 -7.13 -17.11 -8.64
N ALA A 71 -8.35 -17.36 -8.15
CA ALA A 71 -8.88 -16.70 -6.97
C ALA A 71 -8.05 -17.00 -5.71
N ILE A 72 -7.68 -18.25 -5.47
CA ILE A 72 -6.90 -18.69 -4.29
C ILE A 72 -5.47 -18.14 -4.33
N VAL A 73 -4.78 -18.25 -5.49
CA VAL A 73 -3.41 -17.73 -5.62
C VAL A 73 -3.42 -16.20 -5.61
N GLY A 74 -4.42 -15.57 -6.22
CA GLY A 74 -4.65 -14.12 -6.15
C GLY A 74 -4.87 -13.63 -4.71
N ASP A 75 -5.71 -14.33 -3.94
CA ASP A 75 -5.92 -14.06 -2.51
C ASP A 75 -4.61 -14.22 -1.72
N LEU A 76 -3.83 -15.27 -1.98
CA LEU A 76 -2.53 -15.47 -1.33
C LEU A 76 -1.54 -14.35 -1.66
N ILE A 77 -1.44 -13.91 -2.92
CA ILE A 77 -0.60 -12.77 -3.31
C ILE A 77 -1.07 -11.50 -2.62
N PHE A 78 -2.37 -11.23 -2.63
CA PHE A 78 -2.94 -10.04 -2.02
C PHE A 78 -2.65 -10.01 -0.51
N ARG A 79 -2.82 -11.14 0.18
CA ARG A 79 -2.47 -11.29 1.60
C ARG A 79 -0.98 -11.18 1.84
N TYR A 80 -0.14 -11.74 0.99
CA TYR A 80 1.31 -11.60 1.12
C TYR A 80 1.74 -10.12 1.08
N LEU A 81 1.08 -9.32 0.25
CA LEU A 81 1.35 -7.88 0.12
C LEU A 81 0.75 -7.06 1.27
N MET A 82 -0.51 -7.33 1.64
CA MET A 82 -1.30 -6.45 2.51
C MET A 82 -1.41 -6.96 3.95
N GLN A 83 -1.48 -8.27 4.14
CA GLN A 83 -1.70 -8.90 5.43
C GLN A 83 -0.37 -9.07 6.16
N LYS A 84 -0.02 -8.08 6.98
CA LYS A 84 1.07 -8.23 7.95
C LYS A 84 0.72 -9.31 8.96
N LEU A 85 1.74 -10.03 9.42
CA LEU A 85 1.58 -10.92 10.57
C LEU A 85 0.95 -10.12 11.72
N PRO A 86 -0.02 -10.68 12.46
CA PRO A 86 -0.54 -10.09 13.68
C PRO A 86 0.54 -10.20 14.75
N VAL A 87 1.61 -9.43 14.58
CA VAL A 87 2.59 -9.14 15.59
C VAL A 87 1.84 -8.22 16.54
N MET A 88 1.20 -8.80 17.55
CA MET A 88 0.89 -7.99 18.72
C MET A 88 2.19 -7.31 19.16
N ASN A 89 2.09 -6.20 19.88
CA ASN A 89 3.14 -5.89 20.83
C ASN A 89 3.16 -7.05 21.84
N ILE A 90 3.82 -8.15 21.51
CA ILE A 90 3.95 -9.34 22.36
C ILE A 90 4.88 -9.00 23.52
N LYS A 91 5.75 -7.98 23.34
CA LYS A 91 6.71 -7.48 24.35
C LYS A 91 6.07 -7.29 25.73
N PRO A 92 4.97 -6.53 25.93
CA PRO A 92 4.38 -6.34 27.25
C PRO A 92 3.65 -7.59 27.77
N MET A 93 3.27 -8.53 26.90
CA MET A 93 2.65 -9.79 27.32
C MET A 93 3.69 -10.83 27.76
N LEU A 94 4.92 -10.76 27.22
CA LEU A 94 6.02 -11.65 27.62
C LEU A 94 6.57 -11.37 29.02
N THR A 95 6.37 -10.15 29.52
CA THR A 95 6.71 -9.78 30.90
C THR A 95 5.66 -10.20 31.92
N LEU A 96 4.47 -10.64 31.47
CA LEU A 96 3.40 -11.12 32.33
C LEU A 96 3.49 -12.64 32.50
N PRO A 97 2.97 -13.21 33.62
CA PRO A 97 2.98 -14.65 33.88
C PRO A 97 1.92 -15.39 33.03
N ILE A 98 1.96 -15.20 31.70
CA ILE A 98 1.06 -15.84 30.73
C ILE A 98 1.86 -16.90 29.98
N PRO A 99 1.40 -18.16 29.92
CA PRO A 99 2.12 -19.21 29.21
C PRO A 99 2.18 -18.89 27.71
N LYS A 100 3.38 -19.04 27.11
CA LYS A 100 3.64 -18.76 25.69
C LYS A 100 2.64 -19.44 24.75
N SER A 101 2.23 -20.67 25.06
CA SER A 101 1.24 -21.43 24.28
C SER A 101 -0.07 -20.66 24.09
N LYS A 102 -0.58 -20.01 25.15
CA LYS A 102 -1.81 -19.24 25.10
C LYS A 102 -1.66 -17.97 24.25
N ILE A 103 -0.49 -17.33 24.28
CA ILE A 103 -0.18 -16.17 23.44
C ILE A 103 -0.17 -16.58 21.96
N VAL A 104 0.49 -17.70 21.63
CA VAL A 104 0.57 -18.19 20.25
C VAL A 104 -0.81 -18.61 19.72
N HIS A 105 -1.60 -19.36 20.50
CA HIS A 105 -2.97 -19.71 20.10
C HIS A 105 -3.84 -18.47 19.91
N PHE A 106 -3.70 -17.46 20.77
CA PHE A 106 -4.42 -16.20 20.60
C PHE A 106 -4.08 -15.51 19.27
N ILE A 107 -2.79 -15.43 18.92
CA ILE A 107 -2.33 -14.83 17.64
C ILE A 107 -2.92 -15.57 16.44
N LEU A 108 -2.89 -16.91 16.46
CA LEU A 108 -3.42 -17.74 15.38
C LEU A 108 -4.93 -17.63 15.25
N VAL A 109 -5.68 -17.71 16.35
CA VAL A 109 -7.14 -17.57 16.34
C VAL A 109 -7.54 -16.16 15.93
N LYS A 110 -6.84 -15.12 16.40
CA LYS A 110 -7.08 -13.75 15.96
C LYS A 110 -6.93 -13.60 14.45
N SER A 111 -5.90 -14.22 13.86
CA SER A 111 -5.70 -14.16 12.41
C SER A 111 -6.86 -14.76 11.62
N SER A 112 -7.50 -15.82 12.17
CA SER A 112 -8.66 -16.49 11.56
C SER A 112 -9.86 -15.57 11.40
N PHE A 113 -10.02 -14.56 12.27
CA PHE A 113 -11.09 -13.57 12.22
C PHE A 113 -10.64 -12.24 11.59
N SER A 114 -9.57 -12.26 10.80
CA SER A 114 -9.12 -11.07 10.07
C SER A 114 -10.12 -10.67 8.99
N PHE A 115 -10.11 -9.38 8.64
CA PHE A 115 -10.92 -8.81 7.56
C PHE A 115 -10.78 -9.60 6.26
N PHE A 116 -9.56 -10.04 5.91
CA PHE A 116 -9.30 -10.82 4.70
C PHE A 116 -10.04 -12.16 4.66
N ASN A 117 -10.19 -12.84 5.81
CA ASN A 117 -10.91 -14.12 5.87
C ASN A 117 -12.41 -13.92 5.81
N ILE A 118 -12.92 -12.89 6.51
CA ILE A 118 -14.36 -12.61 6.58
C ILE A 118 -14.86 -12.08 5.24
N MET A 119 -14.05 -11.27 4.54
CA MET A 119 -14.46 -10.63 3.28
C MET A 119 -14.92 -11.65 2.23
N SER A 120 -14.12 -12.68 1.99
CA SER A 120 -14.44 -13.69 0.96
C SER A 120 -15.72 -14.47 1.26
N LEU A 121 -16.12 -14.58 2.53
CA LEU A 121 -17.36 -15.25 2.93
C LEU A 121 -18.61 -14.52 2.45
N PHE A 122 -18.55 -13.20 2.26
CA PHE A 122 -19.64 -12.42 1.67
C PHE A 122 -19.91 -12.76 0.21
N PHE A 123 -19.01 -13.47 -0.46
CA PHE A 123 -19.27 -14.05 -1.78
C PHE A 123 -19.71 -15.52 -1.67
N TYR A 124 -18.91 -16.36 -1.01
CA TYR A 124 -19.13 -17.81 -1.02
C TYR A 124 -20.43 -18.23 -0.31
N ILE A 125 -20.79 -17.58 0.80
CA ILE A 125 -22.01 -17.93 1.54
C ILE A 125 -23.26 -17.56 0.73
N PRO A 126 -23.44 -16.31 0.23
CA PRO A 126 -24.60 -15.99 -0.57
C PRO A 126 -24.68 -16.80 -1.87
N PHE A 127 -23.55 -17.04 -2.54
CA PHE A 127 -23.51 -17.86 -3.76
C PHE A 127 -23.97 -19.30 -3.49
N ALA A 128 -23.51 -19.92 -2.40
CA ALA A 128 -23.97 -21.24 -1.99
C ALA A 128 -25.48 -21.28 -1.68
N VAL A 129 -26.02 -20.24 -1.02
CA VAL A 129 -27.47 -20.14 -0.78
C VAL A 129 -28.24 -20.06 -2.10
N VAL A 130 -27.77 -19.26 -3.06
CA VAL A 130 -28.41 -19.16 -4.38
C VAL A 130 -28.34 -20.48 -5.14
N LEU A 131 -27.23 -21.21 -5.12
CA LEU A 131 -27.14 -22.54 -5.73
C LEU A 131 -28.20 -23.50 -5.14
N ILE A 132 -28.36 -23.53 -3.82
CA ILE A 132 -29.40 -24.35 -3.18
C ILE A 132 -30.80 -23.93 -3.64
N MET A 133 -31.08 -22.62 -3.71
CA MET A 133 -32.36 -22.11 -4.20
C MET A 133 -32.63 -22.46 -5.67
N GLN A 134 -31.59 -22.59 -6.49
CA GLN A 134 -31.67 -22.96 -7.91
C GLN A 134 -31.69 -24.49 -8.13
N GLY A 135 -31.85 -25.28 -7.08
CA GLY A 135 -32.07 -26.73 -7.17
C GLY A 135 -30.82 -27.60 -7.10
N TYR A 136 -29.65 -27.05 -6.74
CA TYR A 136 -28.44 -27.84 -6.56
C TYR A 136 -28.55 -28.73 -5.32
N ASN A 137 -27.89 -29.90 -5.36
CA ASN A 137 -27.83 -30.81 -4.21
C ASN A 137 -27.25 -30.11 -2.96
N VAL A 138 -28.01 -30.09 -1.88
CA VAL A 138 -27.67 -29.36 -0.65
C VAL A 138 -26.37 -29.88 -0.01
N LEU A 139 -26.18 -31.21 0.07
CA LEU A 139 -24.97 -31.79 0.66
C LEU A 139 -23.74 -31.46 -0.17
N GLY A 140 -23.87 -31.52 -1.50
CA GLY A 140 -22.85 -31.08 -2.45
C GLY A 140 -22.44 -29.62 -2.23
N VAL A 141 -23.42 -28.72 -2.19
CA VAL A 141 -23.17 -27.28 -2.01
C VAL A 141 -22.53 -27.00 -0.65
N LEU A 142 -23.01 -27.62 0.42
CA LEU A 142 -22.42 -27.46 1.75
C LEU A 142 -20.99 -27.99 1.79
N GLY A 143 -20.72 -29.13 1.16
CA GLY A 143 -19.37 -29.68 1.04
C GLY A 143 -18.43 -28.71 0.32
N TRP A 144 -18.89 -28.15 -0.79
CA TRP A 144 -18.15 -27.11 -1.50
C TRP A 144 -17.92 -25.85 -0.65
N LEU A 145 -18.95 -25.35 0.05
CA LEU A 145 -18.85 -24.16 0.89
C LEU A 145 -17.85 -24.33 2.04
N PHE A 146 -17.90 -25.44 2.77
CA PHE A 146 -16.94 -25.72 3.85
C PHE A 146 -15.52 -25.87 3.33
N THR A 147 -15.35 -26.44 2.13
CA THR A 147 -14.05 -26.48 1.45
C THR A 147 -13.52 -25.07 1.21
N MET A 148 -14.35 -24.15 0.68
CA MET A 148 -13.94 -22.76 0.49
C MET A 148 -13.52 -22.09 1.80
N ILE A 149 -14.28 -22.30 2.88
CA ILE A 149 -13.95 -21.79 4.21
C ILE A 149 -12.58 -22.33 4.68
N PHE A 150 -12.33 -23.64 4.56
CA PHE A 150 -11.05 -24.23 4.97
C PHE A 150 -9.87 -23.80 4.10
N ILE A 151 -10.10 -23.59 2.80
CA ILE A 151 -9.07 -23.05 1.90
C ILE A 151 -8.72 -21.62 2.29
N ILE A 152 -9.70 -20.74 2.53
CA ILE A 152 -9.45 -19.35 2.97
C ILE A 152 -8.58 -19.33 4.24
N GLN A 153 -8.91 -20.17 5.22
CA GLN A 153 -8.13 -20.27 6.46
C GLN A 153 -6.75 -20.90 6.23
N SER A 154 -6.64 -21.87 5.33
CA SER A 154 -5.37 -22.48 4.94
C SER A 154 -4.47 -21.46 4.24
N VAL A 155 -5.02 -20.63 3.35
CA VAL A 155 -4.31 -19.52 2.69
C VAL A 155 -3.82 -18.51 3.72
N ASN A 156 -4.61 -18.17 4.73
CA ASN A 156 -4.19 -17.30 5.83
C ASN A 156 -2.97 -17.86 6.59
N TYR A 157 -2.98 -19.14 6.94
CA TYR A 157 -1.85 -19.76 7.65
C TYR A 157 -0.65 -20.04 6.75
N LEU A 158 -0.88 -20.38 5.48
CA LEU A 158 0.18 -20.51 4.49
C LEU A 158 0.89 -19.17 4.30
N ASN A 159 0.13 -18.07 4.19
CA ASN A 159 0.67 -16.72 4.11
C ASN A 159 1.67 -16.46 5.26
N PHE A 160 1.35 -16.88 6.49
CA PHE A 160 2.23 -16.65 7.64
C PHE A 160 3.56 -17.39 7.54
N LEU A 161 3.57 -18.60 6.98
CA LEU A 161 4.78 -19.40 6.78
C LEU A 161 5.68 -18.82 5.68
N ILE A 162 5.08 -18.27 4.62
CA ILE A 162 5.83 -17.75 3.46
C ILE A 162 6.20 -16.27 3.60
N ASN A 163 5.52 -15.51 4.47
CA ASN A 163 5.70 -14.07 4.62
C ASN A 163 7.18 -13.77 4.91
N LYS A 164 7.71 -12.70 4.30
CA LYS A 164 9.14 -12.29 4.29
C LYS A 164 10.06 -13.10 3.37
N ASN A 165 9.63 -14.21 2.76
CA ASN A 165 10.43 -14.94 1.78
C ASN A 165 10.15 -14.46 0.33
N THR A 166 11.01 -13.55 -0.13
CA THR A 166 10.88 -12.93 -1.47
C THR A 166 10.96 -13.95 -2.62
N LYS A 167 11.66 -15.10 -2.44
CA LYS A 167 11.74 -16.15 -3.48
C LYS A 167 10.40 -16.84 -3.70
N ILE A 168 9.68 -17.14 -2.60
CA ILE A 168 8.36 -17.77 -2.67
C ILE A 168 7.36 -16.83 -3.33
N PHE A 169 7.41 -15.54 -2.99
CA PHE A 169 6.57 -14.53 -3.65
C PHE A 169 6.80 -14.46 -5.16
N ALA A 170 8.07 -14.44 -5.60
CA ALA A 170 8.40 -14.47 -7.02
C ALA A 170 7.86 -15.74 -7.70
N ALA A 171 8.00 -16.91 -7.06
CA ALA A 171 7.46 -18.16 -7.57
C ALA A 171 5.92 -18.13 -7.73
N LEU A 172 5.19 -17.56 -6.77
CA LEU A 172 3.72 -17.40 -6.86
C LEU A 172 3.30 -16.51 -8.02
N ILE A 173 4.00 -15.39 -8.25
CA ILE A 173 3.76 -14.53 -9.41
C ILE A 173 4.03 -15.30 -10.71
N THR A 174 5.16 -16.02 -10.78
CA THR A 174 5.50 -16.83 -11.95
C THR A 174 4.42 -17.88 -12.24
N ILE A 175 3.85 -18.52 -11.22
CA ILE A 175 2.77 -19.49 -11.39
C ILE A 175 1.52 -18.84 -11.99
N ILE A 176 1.10 -17.66 -11.52
CA ILE A 176 -0.06 -16.95 -12.10
C ILE A 176 0.22 -16.53 -13.54
N VAL A 177 1.38 -15.92 -13.79
CA VAL A 177 1.74 -15.42 -15.13
C VAL A 177 1.87 -16.59 -16.10
N ALA A 178 2.58 -17.65 -15.72
CA ALA A 178 2.72 -18.86 -16.55
C ALA A 178 1.36 -19.54 -16.77
N GLY A 179 0.55 -19.68 -15.72
CA GLY A 179 -0.80 -20.26 -15.83
C GLY A 179 -1.73 -19.44 -16.72
N TYR A 180 -1.61 -18.11 -16.70
CA TYR A 180 -2.32 -17.23 -17.63
C TYR A 180 -1.82 -17.41 -19.07
N LEU A 181 -0.51 -17.43 -19.30
CA LEU A 181 0.08 -17.59 -20.63
C LEU A 181 -0.28 -18.95 -21.25
N VAL A 182 -0.21 -20.04 -20.47
CA VAL A 182 -0.60 -21.39 -20.91
C VAL A 182 -2.05 -21.42 -21.36
N ASN A 183 -2.94 -20.74 -20.64
CA ASN A 183 -4.35 -20.63 -21.01
C ASN A 183 -4.55 -19.69 -22.22
N TYR A 184 -3.86 -18.55 -22.26
CA TYR A 184 -3.95 -17.57 -23.36
C TYR A 184 -3.50 -18.15 -24.70
N PHE A 185 -2.42 -18.95 -24.71
CA PHE A 185 -1.94 -19.64 -25.90
C PHE A 185 -2.65 -20.98 -26.16
N ASN A 186 -3.69 -21.34 -25.38
CA ASN A 186 -4.44 -22.59 -25.46
C ASN A 186 -3.56 -23.86 -25.42
N TRP A 187 -2.42 -23.83 -24.74
CA TRP A 187 -1.52 -24.98 -24.64
C TRP A 187 -2.07 -26.07 -23.71
N PHE A 188 -2.77 -25.67 -22.65
CA PHE A 188 -3.42 -26.58 -21.71
C PHE A 188 -4.58 -25.88 -21.00
N ASN A 189 -5.73 -26.55 -20.87
CA ASN A 189 -6.87 -26.02 -20.12
C ASN A 189 -6.66 -26.22 -18.61
N LEU A 190 -5.78 -25.37 -18.05
CA LEU A 190 -5.49 -25.33 -16.62
C LEU A 190 -6.74 -25.02 -15.77
N PRO A 191 -7.58 -24.01 -16.11
CA PRO A 191 -8.81 -23.74 -15.37
C PRO A 191 -9.71 -24.98 -15.30
N GLY A 192 -9.98 -25.63 -16.42
CA GLY A 192 -10.85 -26.81 -16.48
C GLY A 192 -10.28 -28.02 -15.73
N PHE A 193 -8.96 -28.24 -15.78
CA PHE A 193 -8.33 -29.33 -15.04
C PHE A 193 -8.48 -29.16 -13.51
N ILE A 194 -8.23 -27.96 -13.00
CA ILE A 194 -8.38 -27.68 -11.58
C ILE A 194 -9.86 -27.64 -11.17
N GLY A 195 -10.72 -27.10 -12.04
CA GLY A 195 -12.17 -27.07 -11.84
C GLY A 195 -12.76 -28.45 -11.54
N LYS A 196 -12.33 -29.48 -12.30
CA LYS A 196 -12.73 -30.88 -12.04
C LYS A 196 -12.43 -31.35 -10.62
N GLY A 197 -11.35 -30.86 -10.01
CA GLY A 197 -11.02 -31.17 -8.61
C GLY A 197 -12.06 -30.60 -7.63
N PHE A 198 -12.56 -29.40 -7.87
CA PHE A 198 -13.62 -28.78 -7.06
C PHE A 198 -15.01 -29.34 -7.37
N ASP A 199 -15.28 -29.68 -8.64
CA ASP A 199 -16.49 -30.39 -9.04
C ASP A 199 -16.56 -31.76 -8.34
N PHE A 200 -15.43 -32.45 -8.21
CA PHE A 200 -15.36 -33.72 -7.49
C PHE A 200 -15.73 -33.60 -6.01
N ILE A 201 -15.41 -32.47 -5.36
CA ILE A 201 -15.80 -32.19 -3.97
C ILE A 201 -17.31 -31.99 -3.85
N TYR A 202 -17.90 -31.27 -4.81
CA TYR A 202 -19.35 -31.11 -4.87
C TYR A 202 -20.06 -32.47 -5.06
N MET A 203 -19.50 -33.35 -5.88
CA MET A 203 -20.00 -34.72 -6.07
C MET A 203 -19.76 -35.63 -4.85
N ASN A 204 -18.64 -35.43 -4.14
CA ASN A 204 -18.22 -36.24 -2.99
C ASN A 204 -17.93 -35.34 -1.77
N PRO A 205 -18.96 -34.88 -1.04
CA PRO A 205 -18.82 -33.91 0.07
C PRO A 205 -17.88 -34.36 1.19
N ILE A 206 -17.63 -35.66 1.34
CA ILE A 206 -16.68 -36.22 2.33
C ILE A 206 -15.27 -35.68 2.12
N MET A 207 -14.90 -35.25 0.90
CA MET A 207 -13.58 -34.70 0.60
C MET A 207 -13.25 -33.42 1.39
N VAL A 208 -14.26 -32.75 1.96
CA VAL A 208 -14.09 -31.64 2.91
C VAL A 208 -13.12 -31.97 4.03
N PHE A 209 -13.12 -33.22 4.53
CA PHE A 209 -12.22 -33.64 5.61
C PHE A 209 -10.74 -33.58 5.21
N ALA A 210 -10.40 -33.75 3.93
CA ALA A 210 -9.04 -33.56 3.45
C ALA A 210 -8.58 -32.10 3.61
N PHE A 211 -9.46 -31.14 3.34
CA PHE A 211 -9.17 -29.71 3.52
C PHE A 211 -9.16 -29.30 5.00
N ALA A 212 -10.00 -29.94 5.82
CA ALA A 212 -9.92 -29.79 7.28
C ALA A 212 -8.57 -30.31 7.83
N ALA A 213 -8.08 -31.44 7.31
CA ALA A 213 -6.78 -31.98 7.67
C ALA A 213 -5.63 -31.07 7.23
N LEU A 214 -5.69 -30.51 6.01
CA LEU A 214 -4.73 -29.50 5.53
C LEU A 214 -4.69 -28.28 6.46
N LEU A 215 -5.85 -27.76 6.84
CA LEU A 215 -5.97 -26.65 7.76
C LEU A 215 -5.33 -26.95 9.12
N ALA A 216 -5.62 -28.12 9.69
CA ALA A 216 -5.05 -28.56 10.97
C ALA A 216 -3.52 -28.72 10.89
N LEU A 217 -2.99 -29.25 9.79
CA LEU A 217 -1.57 -29.36 9.54
C LEU A 217 -0.89 -27.97 9.47
N LEU A 218 -1.45 -27.05 8.68
CA LEU A 218 -0.91 -25.69 8.56
C LEU A 218 -0.98 -24.93 9.89
N TYR A 219 -2.05 -25.09 10.65
CA TYR A 219 -2.17 -24.54 12.00
C TYR A 219 -1.06 -25.06 12.92
N SER A 220 -0.81 -26.38 12.88
CA SER A 220 0.18 -27.04 13.74
C SER A 220 1.61 -26.61 13.42
N ILE A 221 1.94 -26.49 12.13
CA ILE A 221 3.25 -25.98 11.68
C ILE A 221 3.43 -24.53 12.12
N ASN A 222 2.43 -23.67 11.91
CA ASN A 222 2.48 -22.27 12.34
C ASN A 222 2.64 -22.14 13.85
N TYR A 223 1.92 -22.95 14.63
CA TYR A 223 2.04 -22.97 16.08
C TYR A 223 3.46 -23.31 16.53
N LYS A 224 4.06 -24.36 15.96
CA LYS A 224 5.43 -24.77 16.26
C LYS A 224 6.43 -23.68 15.92
N GLN A 225 6.29 -23.04 14.75
CA GLN A 225 7.18 -21.95 14.33
C GLN A 225 7.04 -20.73 15.24
N LEU A 226 5.83 -20.21 15.46
CA LEU A 226 5.62 -19.02 16.29
C LEU A 226 6.05 -19.24 17.74
N ARG A 227 5.80 -20.42 18.31
CA ARG A 227 6.26 -20.75 19.66
C ARG A 227 7.79 -20.69 19.79
N ASN A 228 8.51 -21.01 18.71
CA ASN A 228 9.97 -20.96 18.66
C ASN A 228 10.53 -19.55 18.39
N GLU A 229 9.73 -18.63 17.83
CA GLU A 229 10.14 -17.25 17.53
C GLU A 229 9.79 -16.25 18.64
N VAL A 230 8.86 -16.60 19.54
CA VAL A 230 8.42 -15.77 20.67
C VAL A 230 9.42 -15.87 21.85
N TYR A 231 10.61 -15.29 21.65
CA TYR A 231 11.64 -15.09 22.69
C TYR A 231 12.08 -13.63 22.73
N LEU A 232 12.37 -13.14 23.94
CA LEU A 232 12.91 -11.78 24.16
C LEU A 232 14.26 -11.60 23.45
N ASP A 233 15.10 -12.63 23.43
CA ASP A 233 16.46 -12.56 22.88
C ASP A 233 16.50 -12.43 21.35
N ALA A 234 15.51 -13.01 20.64
CA ALA A 234 15.36 -12.80 19.19
C ALA A 234 15.06 -11.34 18.84
N VAL A 235 14.52 -10.58 19.80
CA VAL A 235 14.21 -9.15 19.66
C VAL A 235 15.41 -8.27 20.04
N ILE A 236 16.35 -8.79 20.83
CA ILE A 236 17.55 -8.10 21.32
C ILE A 236 18.77 -8.35 20.41
N SER A 237 18.77 -9.41 19.60
CA SER A 237 19.83 -9.67 18.63
C SER A 237 19.78 -8.65 17.46
N GLU A 238 20.22 -7.42 17.71
CA GLU A 238 20.61 -6.50 16.66
C GLU A 238 21.73 -7.16 15.86
N LYS A 239 21.39 -7.70 14.69
CA LYS A 239 22.40 -8.06 13.70
C LYS A 239 23.03 -6.75 13.23
N THR A 240 24.13 -6.36 13.83
CA THR A 240 25.01 -5.29 13.38
C THR A 240 25.55 -5.68 12.00
N LYS A 241 24.85 -5.24 10.95
CA LYS A 241 25.43 -5.24 9.61
C LYS A 241 26.38 -4.05 9.53
N GLU A 242 27.65 -4.31 9.31
CA GLU A 242 28.59 -3.28 8.88
C GLU A 242 28.05 -2.64 7.60
N VAL A 243 27.85 -1.32 7.65
CA VAL A 243 27.37 -0.54 6.51
C VAL A 243 28.56 0.14 5.89
N ASN A 244 28.86 -0.18 4.63
CA ASN A 244 29.81 0.58 3.82
C ASN A 244 29.35 2.04 3.75
N ALA A 245 30.14 2.96 4.32
CA ALA A 245 29.89 4.38 4.20
C ALA A 245 30.12 4.78 2.74
N SER A 246 29.05 5.17 2.03
CA SER A 246 29.19 5.78 0.72
C SER A 246 29.83 7.15 0.86
N ASP A 247 30.86 7.42 0.05
CA ASP A 247 31.40 8.77 -0.07
C ASP A 247 30.33 9.67 -0.73
N LEU A 248 29.94 10.73 -0.01
CA LEU A 248 28.94 11.71 -0.45
C LEU A 248 29.58 13.09 -0.62
N SER A 249 30.89 13.15 -0.87
CA SER A 249 31.68 14.36 -1.09
C SER A 249 31.07 15.30 -2.14
N PHE A 250 30.33 14.79 -3.13
CA PHE A 250 29.62 15.61 -4.11
C PHE A 250 28.63 16.62 -3.48
N ALA A 251 28.05 16.28 -2.32
CA ALA A 251 27.07 17.13 -1.64
C ALA A 251 27.71 18.31 -0.90
N ASP A 252 29.04 18.33 -0.71
CA ASP A 252 29.75 19.44 -0.06
C ASP A 252 29.63 20.76 -0.84
N LYS A 253 29.37 20.67 -2.15
CA LYS A 253 29.09 21.83 -3.02
C LYS A 253 27.81 22.59 -2.63
N LEU A 254 26.97 22.00 -1.76
CA LEU A 254 25.70 22.60 -1.29
C LEU A 254 25.85 23.38 0.02
N GLY A 255 27.10 23.57 0.50
CA GLY A 255 27.42 24.43 1.64
C GLY A 255 26.72 24.03 2.93
N ASP A 256 26.10 24.98 3.63
CA ASP A 256 25.42 24.79 4.92
C ASP A 256 24.27 23.76 4.89
N LEU A 257 23.76 23.42 3.69
CA LEU A 257 22.73 22.40 3.51
C LEU A 257 23.29 20.99 3.45
N ALA A 258 24.58 20.84 3.14
CA ALA A 258 25.25 19.56 2.91
C ALA A 258 25.08 18.57 4.07
N PRO A 259 25.17 18.96 5.36
CA PRO A 259 24.99 18.01 6.46
C PRO A 259 23.61 17.35 6.46
N PHE A 260 22.54 18.13 6.22
CA PHE A 260 21.18 17.61 6.16
C PHE A 260 20.98 16.71 4.93
N ILE A 261 21.49 17.13 3.78
CA ILE A 261 21.37 16.39 2.53
C ILE A 261 22.11 15.06 2.61
N LYS A 262 23.34 15.06 3.14
CA LYS A 262 24.11 13.84 3.40
C LYS A 262 23.36 12.92 4.35
N ASN A 263 22.73 13.46 5.39
CA ASN A 263 21.94 12.65 6.32
C ASN A 263 20.71 12.01 5.63
N ASP A 264 19.99 12.75 4.79
CA ASP A 264 18.88 12.22 3.99
C ASP A 264 19.32 11.14 3.00
N LEU A 265 20.42 11.37 2.27
CA LEU A 265 20.99 10.39 1.34
C LEU A 265 21.41 9.11 2.08
N ARG A 266 22.07 9.24 3.25
CA ARG A 266 22.41 8.09 4.10
C ARG A 266 21.17 7.37 4.61
N LEU A 267 20.13 8.10 5.01
CA LEU A 267 18.84 7.52 5.40
C LEU A 267 18.24 6.74 4.21
N MET A 268 18.30 7.29 3.00
CA MET A 268 17.82 6.61 1.80
C MET A 268 18.63 5.36 1.46
N TRP A 269 19.95 5.40 1.63
CA TRP A 269 20.86 4.30 1.31
C TRP A 269 21.04 3.26 2.41
N ARG A 270 20.66 3.55 3.65
CA ARG A 270 20.80 2.59 4.76
C ARG A 270 19.52 1.78 4.96
N ASN A 271 18.37 2.43 4.84
CA ASN A 271 17.11 1.86 5.31
C ASN A 271 16.38 1.07 4.23
N LYS A 272 15.78 -0.06 4.63
CA LYS A 272 15.05 -0.95 3.73
C LYS A 272 13.83 -0.25 3.12
N ARG A 273 13.16 0.59 3.91
CA ARG A 273 11.98 1.35 3.50
C ARG A 273 12.27 2.22 2.29
N THR A 274 13.22 3.13 2.43
CA THR A 274 13.60 4.09 1.39
C THR A 274 14.22 3.41 0.17
N LYS A 275 15.07 2.37 0.35
CA LYS A 275 15.56 1.56 -0.78
C LYS A 275 14.45 0.96 -1.62
N SER A 276 13.45 0.37 -0.97
CA SER A 276 12.29 -0.16 -1.71
C SER A 276 11.45 0.94 -2.38
N GLY A 277 11.55 2.19 -1.90
CA GLY A 277 10.93 3.35 -2.54
C GLY A 277 11.52 3.72 -3.89
N VAL A 278 12.75 3.31 -4.20
CA VAL A 278 13.35 3.53 -5.53
C VAL A 278 12.53 2.84 -6.62
N TRP A 279 11.97 1.65 -6.35
CA TRP A 279 11.06 0.99 -7.28
C TRP A 279 9.78 1.79 -7.51
N MET A 280 9.27 2.50 -6.50
CA MET A 280 8.12 3.38 -6.67
C MET A 280 8.46 4.59 -7.57
N ILE A 281 9.68 5.13 -7.46
CA ILE A 281 10.18 6.18 -8.37
C ILE A 281 10.20 5.65 -9.81
N LEU A 282 10.73 4.45 -10.03
CA LEU A 282 10.80 3.85 -11.36
C LEU A 282 9.40 3.59 -11.93
N VAL A 283 8.50 3.01 -11.14
CA VAL A 283 7.10 2.78 -11.54
C VAL A 283 6.40 4.11 -11.85
N GLY A 284 6.63 5.15 -11.04
CA GLY A 284 6.04 6.46 -11.27
C GLY A 284 6.59 7.16 -12.50
N LEU A 285 7.89 7.02 -12.77
CA LEU A 285 8.50 7.47 -14.02
C LEU A 285 7.88 6.78 -15.23
N LEU A 286 7.66 5.46 -15.16
CA LEU A 286 7.07 4.64 -16.23
C LEU A 286 5.53 4.70 -16.28
N TYR A 287 4.90 5.45 -15.39
CA TYR A 287 3.44 5.48 -15.23
C TYR A 287 2.70 5.89 -16.51
N GLY A 288 3.30 6.78 -17.31
CA GLY A 288 2.73 7.22 -18.58
C GLY A 288 2.54 6.11 -19.61
N LEU A 289 3.33 5.03 -19.54
CA LEU A 289 3.20 3.89 -20.45
C LEU A 289 1.90 3.10 -20.28
N ILE A 290 1.18 3.29 -19.16
CA ILE A 290 -0.14 2.70 -18.95
C ILE A 290 -1.22 3.51 -19.70
N PHE A 291 -1.04 4.82 -19.82
CA PHE A 291 -2.06 5.73 -20.34
C PHE A 291 -1.86 6.05 -21.82
N TYR A 292 -0.64 6.43 -22.22
CA TYR A 292 -0.41 6.93 -23.59
C TYR A 292 -0.67 5.90 -24.71
N PRO A 293 -0.41 4.59 -24.53
CA PRO A 293 -0.75 3.59 -25.53
C PRO A 293 -2.24 3.24 -25.60
N ASN A 294 -3.01 3.53 -24.54
CA ASN A 294 -4.40 3.08 -24.44
C ASN A 294 -5.33 4.05 -25.21
N PRO A 295 -6.07 3.57 -26.24
CA PRO A 295 -6.98 4.40 -27.03
C PRO A 295 -8.02 5.13 -26.18
N MET A 296 -8.49 4.54 -25.07
CA MET A 296 -9.49 5.14 -24.18
C MET A 296 -9.02 6.46 -23.55
N TYR A 297 -7.72 6.58 -23.26
CA TYR A 297 -7.15 7.73 -22.56
C TYR A 297 -6.45 8.72 -23.50
N LYS A 298 -6.28 8.34 -24.77
CA LYS A 298 -5.53 9.12 -25.75
C LYS A 298 -6.12 10.53 -25.95
N ASP A 299 -7.45 10.63 -25.94
CA ASP A 299 -8.17 11.88 -26.16
C ASP A 299 -8.44 12.68 -24.86
N MET A 300 -8.17 12.09 -23.70
CA MET A 300 -8.35 12.75 -22.40
C MET A 300 -7.16 13.64 -22.06
N GLN A 301 -7.15 14.87 -22.58
CA GLN A 301 -6.01 15.81 -22.43
C GLN A 301 -5.64 16.13 -20.97
N PHE A 302 -6.59 16.09 -20.03
CA PHE A 302 -6.30 16.27 -18.59
C PHE A 302 -5.42 15.13 -18.02
N MET A 303 -5.42 13.96 -18.66
CA MET A 303 -4.58 12.82 -18.28
C MET A 303 -3.10 13.12 -18.50
N TYR A 304 -2.76 14.02 -19.44
CA TYR A 304 -1.37 14.42 -19.67
C TYR A 304 -0.81 15.16 -18.46
N VAL A 305 -1.63 15.97 -17.78
CA VAL A 305 -1.24 16.66 -16.55
C VAL A 305 -1.09 15.68 -15.40
N LEU A 306 -2.01 14.72 -15.26
CA LEU A 306 -1.90 13.68 -14.24
C LEU A 306 -0.56 12.94 -14.38
N VAL A 307 -0.26 12.46 -15.58
CA VAL A 307 0.98 11.74 -15.86
C VAL A 307 2.19 12.66 -15.70
N GLY A 308 2.14 13.91 -16.15
CA GLY A 308 3.25 14.86 -16.02
C GLY A 308 3.56 15.19 -14.55
N ILE A 309 2.52 15.49 -13.75
CA ILE A 309 2.67 15.77 -12.31
C ILE A 309 3.19 14.55 -11.57
N PHE A 310 2.65 13.36 -11.88
CA PHE A 310 3.05 12.14 -11.23
C PHE A 310 4.46 11.71 -11.63
N SER A 311 4.77 11.58 -12.92
CA SER A 311 6.08 11.10 -13.41
C SER A 311 7.24 12.00 -12.99
N THR A 312 7.08 13.33 -13.10
CA THR A 312 8.11 14.28 -12.65
C THR A 312 8.12 14.45 -11.13
N GLY A 313 6.98 14.25 -10.46
CA GLY A 313 6.78 14.48 -9.03
C GLY A 313 6.81 13.23 -8.16
N THR A 314 7.10 12.04 -8.69
CA THR A 314 6.91 10.77 -7.95
C THR A 314 7.74 10.75 -6.67
N PHE A 315 9.00 11.16 -6.74
CA PHE A 315 9.84 11.24 -5.55
C PHE A 315 9.34 12.32 -4.57
N LEU A 316 8.97 13.49 -5.08
CA LEU A 316 8.38 14.58 -4.29
C LEU A 316 7.15 14.09 -3.51
N ILE A 317 6.21 13.41 -4.17
CA ILE A 317 4.99 12.90 -3.55
C ILE A 317 5.32 11.79 -2.54
N ASN A 318 6.18 10.84 -2.91
CA ASN A 318 6.46 9.68 -2.06
C ASN A 318 7.34 10.01 -0.86
N PHE A 319 8.42 10.77 -1.05
CA PHE A 319 9.34 11.16 0.02
C PHE A 319 8.81 12.38 0.77
N GLY A 320 8.37 13.41 0.06
CA GLY A 320 8.01 14.69 0.64
C GLY A 320 6.81 14.63 1.60
N GLN A 321 5.78 13.84 1.29
CA GLN A 321 4.58 13.71 2.15
C GLN A 321 4.88 13.24 3.58
N PHE A 322 6.04 12.62 3.79
CA PHE A 322 6.48 12.09 5.08
C PHE A 322 7.55 12.96 5.75
N ILE A 323 7.83 14.17 5.28
CA ILE A 323 8.71 15.11 6.00
C ILE A 323 7.92 15.73 7.16
N PRO A 324 8.44 15.80 8.40
CA PRO A 324 9.75 15.34 8.89
C PRO A 324 9.69 13.94 9.53
N ALA A 325 8.64 13.16 9.31
CA ALA A 325 8.47 11.82 9.88
C ALA A 325 9.59 10.83 9.49
N TRP A 326 10.29 11.02 8.37
CA TRP A 326 11.53 10.28 8.07
C TRP A 326 12.59 10.42 9.17
N ASP A 327 12.70 11.60 9.76
CA ASP A 327 13.67 11.92 10.82
C ASP A 327 13.12 11.57 12.21
N SER A 328 11.93 10.96 12.32
CA SER A 328 11.19 10.80 13.59
C SER A 328 11.95 10.10 14.72
N SER A 329 12.87 9.18 14.42
CA SER A 329 13.65 8.45 15.43
C SER A 329 14.65 9.32 16.18
N TYR A 330 15.24 10.33 15.52
CA TYR A 330 16.22 11.26 16.10
C TYR A 330 15.75 12.71 16.06
N TYR A 331 14.49 12.96 15.71
CA TYR A 331 13.94 14.31 15.55
C TYR A 331 14.11 15.16 16.82
N LYS A 332 13.97 14.56 18.02
CA LYS A 332 14.22 15.26 19.30
C LYS A 332 15.67 15.77 19.40
N MET A 333 16.64 14.95 19.02
CA MET A 333 18.07 15.32 19.02
C MET A 333 18.35 16.39 17.95
N LEU A 334 17.79 16.23 16.76
CA LEU A 334 17.93 17.21 15.68
C LEU A 334 17.42 18.58 16.15
N MET A 335 16.25 18.61 16.79
CA MET A 335 15.62 19.82 17.27
C MET A 335 16.27 20.46 18.50
N SER A 336 17.25 19.81 19.13
CA SER A 336 18.07 20.38 20.20
C SER A 336 19.41 20.93 19.72
N GLN A 337 19.79 20.70 18.45
CA GLN A 337 21.02 21.23 17.88
C GLN A 337 20.89 22.72 17.56
N ASN A 338 22.03 23.41 17.55
CA ASN A 338 22.11 24.83 17.22
C ASN A 338 22.18 25.04 15.70
N PHE A 339 21.04 24.96 15.01
CA PHE A 339 20.90 25.34 13.60
C PHE A 339 19.59 26.08 13.34
N LYS A 340 19.53 26.86 12.26
CA LYS A 340 18.31 27.54 11.83
C LYS A 340 17.35 26.54 11.18
N TYR A 341 16.13 26.41 11.71
CA TYR A 341 15.12 25.48 11.18
C TYR A 341 14.90 25.67 9.66
N GLU A 342 14.94 26.92 9.18
CA GLU A 342 14.91 27.28 7.76
C GLU A 342 15.90 26.46 6.91
N ARG A 343 17.16 26.31 7.34
CA ARG A 343 18.17 25.53 6.62
C ARG A 343 17.81 24.05 6.49
N TYR A 344 17.22 23.47 7.54
CA TYR A 344 16.71 22.11 7.47
C TYR A 344 15.60 22.00 6.41
N LEU A 345 14.65 22.94 6.35
CA LEU A 345 13.57 22.90 5.36
C LEU A 345 14.06 23.21 3.94
N GLU A 346 15.00 24.14 3.78
CA GLU A 346 15.66 24.44 2.50
C GLU A 346 16.38 23.19 1.95
N SER A 347 17.03 22.41 2.82
CA SER A 347 17.69 21.18 2.40
C SER A 347 16.70 20.17 1.81
N LYS A 348 15.51 20.05 2.42
CA LYS A 348 14.42 19.18 1.92
C LYS A 348 13.85 19.70 0.61
N PHE A 349 13.59 21.00 0.51
CA PHE A 349 13.14 21.65 -0.72
C PHE A 349 14.13 21.38 -1.87
N THR A 350 15.43 21.51 -1.59
CA THR A 350 16.50 21.31 -2.56
C THR A 350 16.55 19.89 -3.09
N ILE A 351 16.54 18.87 -2.21
CA ILE A 351 16.52 17.46 -2.63
C ILE A 351 15.31 17.17 -3.51
N MET A 352 14.12 17.64 -3.11
CA MET A 352 12.89 17.41 -3.88
C MET A 352 12.94 18.10 -5.25
N THR A 353 13.44 19.33 -5.31
CA THR A 353 13.59 20.09 -6.56
C THR A 353 14.56 19.40 -7.52
N ILE A 354 15.75 18.99 -7.04
CA ILE A 354 16.73 18.25 -7.84
C ILE A 354 16.09 16.97 -8.40
N SER A 355 15.33 16.25 -7.57
CA SER A 355 14.66 15.03 -8.03
C SER A 355 13.60 15.30 -9.08
N VAL A 356 12.81 16.37 -8.96
CA VAL A 356 11.77 16.70 -9.93
C VAL A 356 12.39 17.03 -11.30
N VAL A 357 13.46 17.82 -11.31
CA VAL A 357 14.20 18.14 -12.54
C VAL A 357 14.83 16.89 -13.14
N ALA A 358 15.46 16.04 -12.32
CA ALA A 358 16.05 14.78 -12.80
C ALA A 358 14.99 13.84 -13.42
N LEU A 359 13.82 13.70 -12.78
CA LEU A 359 12.73 12.87 -13.30
C LEU A 359 12.12 13.43 -14.58
N PHE A 360 12.02 14.76 -14.72
CA PHE A 360 11.65 15.38 -15.99
C PHE A 360 12.64 15.04 -17.10
N VAL A 361 13.95 15.18 -16.85
CA VAL A 361 15.00 14.85 -17.82
C VAL A 361 14.92 13.37 -18.24
N LEU A 362 14.76 12.46 -17.27
CA LEU A 362 14.58 11.04 -17.54
C LEU A 362 13.24 10.72 -18.25
N GLY A 363 12.24 11.60 -18.10
CA GLY A 363 10.94 11.51 -18.75
C GLY A 363 10.87 12.08 -20.17
N ILE A 364 11.93 12.74 -20.67
CA ILE A 364 11.98 13.29 -22.04
C ILE A 364 11.59 12.26 -23.13
N PRO A 365 11.94 10.96 -23.04
CA PRO A 365 11.52 9.96 -24.03
C PRO A 365 9.99 9.86 -24.26
N TYR A 366 9.16 10.35 -23.33
CA TYR A 366 7.71 10.47 -23.55
C TYR A 366 7.31 11.35 -24.74
N VAL A 367 8.23 12.17 -25.27
CA VAL A 367 8.04 12.92 -26.52
C VAL A 367 7.67 12.00 -27.69
N TYR A 368 8.00 10.71 -27.65
CA TYR A 368 7.56 9.69 -28.61
C TYR A 368 6.03 9.66 -28.79
N PHE A 369 5.26 9.94 -27.73
CA PHE A 369 3.79 9.98 -27.78
C PHE A 369 3.23 11.33 -28.25
N GLY A 370 4.09 12.31 -28.51
CA GLY A 370 3.74 13.62 -29.05
C GLY A 370 4.41 14.78 -28.30
N TRP A 371 4.71 15.86 -29.02
CA TRP A 371 5.32 17.07 -28.44
C TRP A 371 4.48 17.72 -27.34
N LYS A 372 3.14 17.61 -27.42
CA LYS A 372 2.21 18.08 -26.39
C LYS A 372 2.46 17.44 -25.02
N VAL A 373 2.88 16.17 -25.00
CA VAL A 373 3.22 15.45 -23.77
C VAL A 373 4.43 16.10 -23.11
N LEU A 374 5.48 16.36 -23.90
CA LEU A 374 6.71 16.98 -23.39
C LEU A 374 6.45 18.37 -22.81
N LEU A 375 5.64 19.20 -23.47
CA LEU A 375 5.27 20.53 -22.97
C LEU A 375 4.49 20.47 -21.67
N VAL A 376 3.52 19.56 -21.57
CA VAL A 376 2.75 19.38 -20.32
C VAL A 376 3.65 18.85 -19.21
N HIS A 377 4.58 17.94 -19.49
CA HIS A 377 5.57 17.46 -18.51
C HIS A 377 6.49 18.58 -18.04
N PHE A 378 6.89 19.47 -18.94
CA PHE A 378 7.69 20.65 -18.60
C PHE A 378 6.91 21.61 -17.69
N ALA A 379 5.65 21.93 -18.05
CA ALA A 379 4.78 22.74 -17.20
C ALA A 379 4.51 22.08 -15.85
N ALA A 380 4.30 20.77 -15.83
CA ALA A 380 4.09 19.99 -14.61
C ALA A 380 5.32 19.94 -13.70
N MET A 381 6.53 19.86 -14.27
CA MET A 381 7.79 19.99 -13.53
C MET A 381 7.87 21.36 -12.84
N ILE A 382 7.60 22.45 -13.56
CA ILE A 382 7.61 23.81 -13.00
C ILE A 382 6.57 23.94 -11.89
N TYR A 383 5.35 23.43 -12.12
CA TYR A 383 4.31 23.39 -11.10
C TYR A 383 4.71 22.55 -9.89
N ASN A 384 5.39 21.42 -10.10
CA ASN A 384 5.87 20.55 -9.03
C ASN A 384 6.89 21.28 -8.12
N VAL A 385 7.85 21.97 -8.73
CA VAL A 385 8.86 22.75 -8.00
C VAL A 385 8.24 23.95 -7.29
N GLY A 386 7.39 24.71 -8.00
CA GLY A 386 6.87 25.99 -7.51
C GLY A 386 5.68 25.89 -6.57
N VAL A 387 4.81 24.89 -6.73
CA VAL A 387 3.58 24.77 -5.93
C VAL A 387 3.63 23.52 -5.07
N ASN A 388 3.74 22.34 -5.68
CA ASN A 388 3.59 21.08 -4.95
C ASN A 388 4.66 20.90 -3.87
N THR A 389 5.89 21.33 -4.10
CA THR A 389 6.98 21.26 -3.12
C THR A 389 6.67 22.09 -1.87
N HIS A 390 6.16 23.31 -2.02
CA HIS A 390 5.76 24.15 -0.88
C HIS A 390 4.52 23.61 -0.16
N VAL A 391 3.51 23.14 -0.91
CA VAL A 391 2.30 22.54 -0.34
C VAL A 391 2.65 21.31 0.49
N ILE A 392 3.56 20.46 -0.01
CA ILE A 392 4.04 19.28 0.72
C ILE A 392 4.77 19.67 2.00
N LEU A 393 5.69 20.63 1.94
CA LEU A 393 6.40 21.09 3.14
C LEU A 393 5.43 21.69 4.15
N TYR A 394 4.47 22.50 3.70
CA TYR A 394 3.43 23.02 4.59
C TYR A 394 2.60 21.91 5.22
N GLY A 395 2.18 20.92 4.42
CA GLY A 395 1.46 19.74 4.88
C GLY A 395 2.25 18.90 5.89
N GLY A 396 3.57 18.82 5.72
CA GLY A 396 4.49 18.16 6.63
C GLY A 396 4.45 18.70 8.07
N THR A 397 4.03 19.96 8.25
CA THR A 397 3.81 20.55 9.58
C THR A 397 2.70 19.86 10.38
N PHE A 398 1.87 19.03 9.74
CA PHE A 398 0.79 18.26 10.34
C PHE A 398 1.13 16.77 10.50
N ASN A 399 2.33 16.33 10.12
CA ASN A 399 2.75 14.95 10.33
C ASN A 399 2.95 14.65 11.81
N ARG A 400 2.28 13.60 12.31
CA ARG A 400 2.28 13.19 13.74
C ARG A 400 2.60 11.72 13.96
N LYS A 401 2.83 10.94 12.89
CA LYS A 401 3.09 9.50 13.00
C LYS A 401 4.58 9.23 12.82
N LYS A 402 5.16 8.48 13.75
CA LYS A 402 6.51 7.92 13.62
C LYS A 402 6.56 6.91 12.47
N ILE A 403 7.67 6.86 11.76
CA ILE A 403 7.90 5.93 10.66
C ILE A 403 8.97 4.93 11.09
N ASN A 404 8.65 3.63 11.02
CA ASN A 404 9.66 2.58 11.13
C ASN A 404 10.42 2.45 9.79
N LEU A 405 11.74 2.61 9.85
CA LEU A 405 12.65 2.60 8.70
C LEU A 405 13.12 1.19 8.30
N ASP A 406 12.98 0.20 9.19
CA ASP A 406 13.43 -1.18 8.97
C ASP A 406 12.44 -2.02 8.15
N GLU A 407 11.21 -1.55 8.03
CA GLU A 407 10.17 -2.19 7.21
C GLU A 407 10.29 -1.80 5.73
N LYS A 408 9.76 -2.62 4.81
CA LYS A 408 9.65 -2.24 3.38
C LYS A 408 8.64 -1.09 3.23
N ALA A 409 8.80 -0.24 2.22
CA ALA A 409 7.87 0.86 1.89
C ALA A 409 6.67 0.38 1.06
N ALA A 410 6.88 -0.55 0.13
CA ALA A 410 5.81 -1.07 -0.71
C ALA A 410 4.72 -1.73 0.16
N PHE A 411 3.47 -1.30 -0.03
CA PHE A 411 2.27 -1.77 0.69
C PHE A 411 2.32 -1.58 2.22
N ASN A 412 3.20 -0.69 2.71
CA ASN A 412 3.29 -0.35 4.11
C ASN A 412 2.65 1.01 4.40
N PHE A 413 1.40 0.98 4.90
CA PHE A 413 0.65 2.18 5.27
C PHE A 413 1.07 2.78 6.64
N GLN A 414 2.11 2.28 7.30
CA GLN A 414 2.64 2.92 8.52
C GLN A 414 3.09 4.35 8.22
N GLY A 415 2.81 5.29 9.11
CA GLY A 415 3.06 6.72 8.85
C GLY A 415 2.03 7.37 7.93
N THR A 416 1.22 6.60 7.19
CA THR A 416 0.12 7.12 6.37
C THR A 416 -1.09 7.37 7.28
N GLY A 417 -1.58 8.60 7.27
CA GLY A 417 -2.75 9.05 8.01
C GLY A 417 -3.59 9.99 7.14
N ALA A 418 -4.60 10.62 7.75
CA ALA A 418 -5.46 11.58 7.06
C ALA A 418 -4.66 12.72 6.41
N VAL A 419 -3.54 13.12 7.02
CA VAL A 419 -2.66 14.18 6.53
C VAL A 419 -2.05 13.83 5.17
N GLN A 420 -1.58 12.60 4.97
CA GLN A 420 -1.02 12.15 3.69
C GLN A 420 -2.06 12.18 2.58
N TRP A 421 -3.31 11.78 2.85
CA TRP A 421 -4.40 11.85 1.88
C TRP A 421 -4.84 13.29 1.61
N LEU A 422 -4.93 14.11 2.66
CA LEU A 422 -5.27 15.52 2.57
C LEU A 422 -4.22 16.32 1.79
N ILE A 423 -2.96 15.89 1.81
CA ILE A 423 -1.87 16.45 1.01
C ILE A 423 -1.89 15.84 -0.39
N GLY A 424 -1.91 14.51 -0.50
CA GLY A 424 -1.78 13.76 -1.75
C GLY A 424 -2.89 14.03 -2.77
N LEU A 425 -4.17 14.04 -2.33
CA LEU A 425 -5.29 14.23 -3.24
C LEU A 425 -5.27 15.61 -3.91
N PRO A 426 -5.13 16.74 -3.19
CA PRO A 426 -5.01 18.04 -3.84
C PRO A 426 -3.82 18.17 -4.77
N LEU A 427 -2.66 17.60 -4.42
CA LEU A 427 -1.46 17.68 -5.27
C LEU A 427 -1.66 17.07 -6.66
N MET A 428 -2.51 16.04 -6.75
CA MET A 428 -2.84 15.38 -8.01
C MET A 428 -4.05 16.03 -8.69
N LEU A 429 -5.14 16.23 -7.94
CA LEU A 429 -6.43 16.65 -8.52
C LEU A 429 -6.49 18.14 -8.85
N LEU A 430 -5.88 19.01 -8.03
CA LEU A 430 -5.94 20.45 -8.24
C LEU A 430 -5.30 20.89 -9.59
N PRO A 431 -4.07 20.48 -9.95
CA PRO A 431 -3.52 20.84 -11.25
C PRO A 431 -4.32 20.25 -12.41
N MET A 432 -4.87 19.04 -12.26
CA MET A 432 -5.76 18.45 -13.26
C MET A 432 -7.05 19.25 -13.44
N ALA A 433 -7.67 19.70 -12.34
CA ALA A 433 -8.89 20.48 -12.37
C ALA A 433 -8.66 21.86 -13.00
N ILE A 434 -7.60 22.57 -12.59
CA ILE A 434 -7.22 23.86 -13.18
C ILE A 434 -6.99 23.71 -14.68
N PHE A 435 -6.20 22.71 -15.09
CA PHE A 435 -5.95 22.46 -16.50
C PHE A 435 -7.21 22.09 -17.26
N GLY A 436 -8.00 21.16 -16.74
CA GLY A 436 -9.23 20.67 -17.38
C GLY A 436 -10.24 21.79 -17.61
N ILE A 437 -10.45 22.65 -16.61
CA ILE A 437 -11.37 23.79 -16.70
C ILE A 437 -10.88 24.80 -17.75
N ILE A 438 -9.60 25.19 -17.71
CA ILE A 438 -9.07 26.20 -18.64
C ILE A 438 -9.01 25.65 -20.07
N ASN A 439 -8.66 24.37 -20.21
CA ASN A 439 -8.63 23.70 -21.51
C ASN A 439 -10.04 23.63 -22.13
N TRP A 440 -11.06 23.35 -21.32
CA TRP A 440 -12.45 23.32 -21.77
C TRP A 440 -12.98 24.71 -22.13
N LEU A 441 -12.59 25.75 -21.39
CA LEU A 441 -13.08 27.11 -21.60
C LEU A 441 -12.31 27.89 -22.68
N VAL A 442 -11.02 27.61 -22.89
CA VAL A 442 -10.14 28.45 -23.70
C VAL A 442 -9.35 27.65 -24.73
N SER A 443 -8.29 26.95 -24.32
CA SER A 443 -7.46 26.09 -25.18
C SER A 443 -6.43 25.30 -24.38
N PHE A 444 -5.87 24.28 -25.02
CA PHE A 444 -4.82 23.43 -24.47
C PHE A 444 -3.57 24.24 -24.13
N GLU A 445 -3.13 25.10 -25.06
CA GLU A 445 -1.93 25.92 -24.94
C GLU A 445 -2.03 26.88 -23.74
N ILE A 446 -3.18 27.55 -23.58
CA ILE A 446 -3.42 28.48 -22.47
C ILE A 446 -3.50 27.73 -21.13
N ALA A 447 -4.10 26.54 -21.10
CA ALA A 447 -4.13 25.70 -19.92
C ALA A 447 -2.73 25.25 -19.49
N THR A 448 -1.88 24.81 -20.43
CA THR A 448 -0.48 24.45 -20.16
C THR A 448 0.33 25.65 -19.65
N ILE A 449 0.18 26.81 -20.29
CA ILE A 449 0.86 28.04 -19.87
C ILE A 449 0.42 28.44 -18.47
N THR A 450 -0.87 28.31 -18.14
CA THR A 450 -1.37 28.67 -16.81
C THR A 450 -0.73 27.80 -15.72
N LEU A 451 -0.57 26.49 -15.94
CA LEU A 451 0.14 25.63 -15.00
C LEU A 451 1.61 26.06 -14.80
N ALA A 452 2.31 26.38 -15.90
CA ALA A 452 3.68 26.85 -15.83
C ALA A 452 3.78 28.19 -15.08
N VAL A 453 2.88 29.14 -15.37
CA VAL A 453 2.81 30.45 -14.70
C VAL A 453 2.55 30.30 -13.21
N LEU A 454 1.62 29.43 -12.79
CA LEU A 454 1.38 29.15 -11.37
C LEU A 454 2.63 28.60 -10.67
N GLY A 455 3.36 27.70 -11.34
CA GLY A 455 4.64 27.22 -10.83
C GLY A 455 5.69 28.33 -10.73
N PHE A 456 5.83 29.18 -11.75
CA PHE A 456 6.75 30.32 -11.70
C PHE A 456 6.39 31.33 -10.60
N ILE A 457 5.10 31.60 -10.37
CA ILE A 457 4.64 32.43 -9.26
C ILE A 457 5.07 31.82 -7.92
N GLY A 458 4.91 30.51 -7.76
CA GLY A 458 5.35 29.80 -6.57
C GLY A 458 6.87 29.86 -6.34
N ILE A 459 7.66 29.74 -7.41
CA ILE A 459 9.12 29.94 -7.38
C ILE A 459 9.47 31.38 -7.00
N ALA A 460 8.82 32.38 -7.60
CA ALA A 460 9.06 33.79 -7.29
C ALA A 460 8.71 34.13 -5.83
N LEU A 461 7.66 33.51 -5.29
CA LEU A 461 7.24 33.66 -3.90
C LEU A 461 8.00 32.74 -2.92
N HIS A 462 9.00 31.99 -3.37
CA HIS A 462 9.68 30.95 -2.59
C HIS A 462 10.12 31.44 -1.21
N LYS A 463 10.81 32.59 -1.12
CA LYS A 463 11.29 33.14 0.16
C LYS A 463 10.16 33.42 1.15
N LYS A 464 9.05 33.99 0.68
CA LYS A 464 7.87 34.32 1.49
C LYS A 464 7.17 33.04 1.97
N LEU A 465 7.00 32.07 1.07
CA LEU A 465 6.40 30.77 1.38
C LEU A 465 7.24 29.99 2.39
N MET A 466 8.57 29.91 2.19
CA MET A 466 9.48 29.22 3.10
C MET A 466 9.52 29.87 4.49
N THR A 467 9.44 31.19 4.58
CA THR A 467 9.34 31.89 5.87
C THR A 467 8.05 31.51 6.61
N ALA A 468 6.92 31.49 5.91
CA ALA A 468 5.63 31.09 6.48
C ALA A 468 5.63 29.61 6.93
N ILE A 469 6.16 28.72 6.11
CA ILE A 469 6.31 27.29 6.41
C ILE A 469 7.21 27.11 7.63
N THR A 470 8.38 27.77 7.67
CA THR A 470 9.32 27.69 8.79
C THR A 470 8.68 28.15 10.09
N LYS A 471 7.95 29.27 10.08
CA LYS A 471 7.21 29.75 11.25
C LYS A 471 6.22 28.69 11.76
N LYS A 472 5.48 28.04 10.85
CA LYS A 472 4.54 26.97 11.19
C LYS A 472 5.23 25.74 11.79
N TYR A 473 6.37 25.33 11.25
CA TYR A 473 7.18 24.25 11.81
C TYR A 473 7.67 24.56 13.23
N ILE A 474 8.13 25.79 13.47
CA ILE A 474 8.55 26.25 14.80
C ILE A 474 7.38 26.20 15.78
N THR A 475 6.20 26.74 15.40
CA THR A 475 5.01 26.70 16.25
C THR A 475 4.60 25.26 16.61
N ASN A 476 4.67 24.34 15.65
CA ASN A 476 4.28 22.94 15.86
C ASN A 476 5.40 22.05 16.41
N LYS A 477 6.61 22.59 16.65
CA LYS A 477 7.83 21.83 16.98
C LYS A 477 7.62 20.85 18.13
N TYR A 478 7.12 21.32 19.27
CA TYR A 478 6.95 20.49 20.47
C TYR A 478 5.87 19.44 20.30
N VAL A 479 4.79 19.77 19.59
CA VAL A 479 3.72 18.81 19.26
C VAL A 479 4.26 17.68 18.39
N MET A 480 5.13 17.99 17.42
CA MET A 480 5.79 16.98 16.58
C MET A 480 6.76 16.10 17.38
N ILE A 481 7.61 16.69 18.24
CA ILE A 481 8.53 15.94 19.11
C ILE A 481 7.75 14.97 20.00
N HIS A 482 6.69 15.44 20.65
CA HIS A 482 5.85 14.60 21.49
C HIS A 482 5.18 13.47 20.69
N ALA A 483 4.64 13.79 19.51
CA ALA A 483 3.96 12.80 18.68
C ALA A 483 4.91 11.71 18.15
N PHE A 484 6.15 12.04 17.77
CA PHE A 484 7.13 11.07 17.31
C PHE A 484 7.72 10.19 18.41
N ASN A 485 7.61 10.59 19.67
CA ASN A 485 7.98 9.74 20.81
C ASN A 485 6.93 8.66 21.13
N GLN A 486 5.72 8.76 20.56
CA GLN A 486 4.69 7.74 20.74
C GLN A 486 4.92 6.58 19.77
N GLU A 487 5.10 5.37 20.31
CA GLU A 487 4.97 4.14 19.51
C GLU A 487 3.47 3.85 19.34
N ASN A 488 2.97 3.91 18.10
CA ASN A 488 1.60 3.49 17.77
C ASN A 488 1.59 2.07 17.23
#